data_AF-J3CWZ0-F1
#
_entry.id   AF-J3CWZ0-F1
#
_cell.length_a   1.000
_cell.length_b   1.000
_cell.length_c   1.000
_cell.angle_alpha   90.00
_cell.angle_beta   90.00
_cell.angle_gamma   90.00
#
_symmetry.space_group_name_H-M   'P 1'
#
loop_
_entity.id
_entity.type
_entity.pdbx_description
1 polymer ?
#
loop_
_entity_poly.entity_id
_entity_poly.type
_entity_poly.pdbx_seq_one_letter_code
_entity_poly.pdbx_strand_id
1 'polypeptide(L)' 'MQISFTLNGRPTTVDVEPATLVAELLREQLNLTGTHIGCDTSQ' A
#
# COMPACT_ATOMS: atom_id res chain seq x y z
N MET A 1 -6.26 -1.24 11.61
CA MET A 1 -5.03 -0.87 12.34
C MET A 1 -4.49 0.41 11.73
N GLN A 2 -4.30 1.45 12.54
CA GLN A 2 -3.74 2.70 12.05
C GLN A 2 -2.21 2.63 11.96
N ILE A 3 -1.66 2.96 10.79
CA ILE A 3 -0.21 3.03 10.55
C ILE A 3 0.16 4.37 9.93
N SER A 4 1.37 4.85 10.25
CA SER A 4 1.93 6.10 9.72
C SER A 4 3.30 5.85 9.10
N PHE A 5 3.51 6.37 7.90
CA PHE A 5 4.75 6.21 7.15
C PHE A 5 4.96 7.38 6.18
N THR A 6 6.12 7.42 5.51
CA THR A 6 6.41 8.41 4.47
C THR A 6 6.24 7.78 3.10
N LEU A 7 5.43 8.40 2.24
CA LEU A 7 5.17 7.94 0.88
C LEU A 7 5.50 9.06 -0.11
N ASN A 8 6.45 8.80 -1.03
CA ASN A 8 6.90 9.78 -2.01
C ASN A 8 7.27 11.14 -1.39
N GLY A 9 7.93 11.10 -0.22
CA GLY A 9 8.33 12.29 0.54
C GLY A 9 7.23 12.96 1.35
N ARG A 10 6.01 12.42 1.38
CA ARG A 10 4.86 12.96 2.12
C ARG A 10 4.50 12.05 3.30
N PRO A 11 4.29 12.59 4.51
CA PRO A 11 3.78 11.80 5.62
C PRO A 11 2.34 11.37 5.33
N THR A 12 2.06 10.08 5.48
CA THR A 12 0.79 9.43 5.17
C THR A 12 0.39 8.54 6.33
N THR A 13 -0.88 8.63 6.73
CA THR A 13 -1.47 7.80 7.77
C THR A 13 -2.73 7.15 7.22
N VAL A 14 -2.88 5.85 7.43
CA VAL A 14 -4.00 5.04 6.91
C VAL A 14 -4.48 4.05 7.97
N ASP A 15 -5.76 3.70 7.92
CA ASP A 15 -6.32 2.59 8.69
C ASP A 15 -6.52 1.39 7.76
N VAL A 16 -5.89 0.27 8.13
CA VAL A 16 -5.66 -0.87 7.23
C VAL A 16 -5.72 -2.17 8.01
N GLU A 17 -6.19 -3.24 7.38
CA GLU A 17 -6.20 -4.57 7.99
C GLU A 17 -4.76 -5.13 8.06
N PRO A 18 -4.40 -5.88 9.12
CA PRO A 18 -3.03 -6.42 9.26
C PRO A 18 -2.56 -7.30 8.09
N ALA A 19 -3.49 -7.89 7.33
CA ALA A 19 -3.20 -8.77 6.21
C ALA A 19 -3.11 -8.05 4.85
N THR A 20 -3.44 -6.75 4.79
CA THR A 20 -3.44 -6.00 3.52
C THR A 20 -2.04 -5.87 2.95
N LEU A 21 -1.88 -6.19 1.67
CA LEU A 21 -0.59 -6.04 0.99
C LEU A 21 -0.30 -4.57 0.68
N VAL A 22 0.97 -4.17 0.72
CA VAL A 22 1.38 -2.80 0.37
C VAL A 22 0.98 -2.45 -1.06
N ALA A 23 1.07 -3.40 -1.99
CA ALA A 23 0.66 -3.19 -3.37
C ALA A 23 -0.85 -2.89 -3.50
N GLU A 24 -1.70 -3.61 -2.75
CA GLU A 24 -3.14 -3.37 -2.69
C GLU A 24 -3.45 -2.02 -2.03
N LEU A 25 -2.83 -1.72 -0.88
CA LEU A 25 -2.97 -0.43 -0.20
C LEU A 25 -2.67 0.74 -1.14
N LEU A 26 -1.56 0.67 -1.86
CA LEU A 26 -1.15 1.72 -2.79
C LEU A 26 -2.14 1.86 -3.95
N ARG A 27 -2.54 0.75 -4.58
CA ARG A 27 -3.35 0.77 -5.80
C ARG A 27 -4.82 1.07 -5.54
N GLU A 28 -5.40 0.46 -4.50
CA GLU A 28 -6.85 0.47 -4.27
C GLU A 28 -7.28 1.57 -3.30
N GLN A 29 -6.65 1.66 -2.13
CA GLN A 29 -7.02 2.69 -1.15
C GLN A 29 -6.42 4.06 -1.51
N LEU A 30 -5.13 4.08 -1.89
CA LEU A 30 -4.41 5.33 -2.16
C LEU A 30 -4.44 5.75 -3.64
N ASN A 31 -5.03 4.94 -4.53
CA ASN A 31 -5.18 5.22 -5.97
C ASN A 31 -3.85 5.51 -6.70
N LEU A 32 -2.74 4.95 -6.21
CA LEU A 32 -1.40 5.04 -6.80
C LEU A 32 -1.13 3.80 -7.65
N THR A 33 -1.54 3.85 -8.90
CA THR A 33 -1.62 2.67 -9.78
C THR A 33 -0.29 2.29 -10.46
N GLY A 34 0.78 3.05 -10.24
CA GLY A 34 2.10 2.80 -10.86
C GLY A 34 2.82 1.55 -10.35
N THR A 35 2.52 1.08 -9.13
CA THR A 35 3.00 -0.22 -8.64
C THR A 35 2.16 -1.31 -9.28
N HIS A 36 2.78 -2.23 -10.03
CA HIS A 36 2.10 -3.35 -10.69
C HIS A 36 2.33 -4.67 -9.91
N ILE A 37 1.34 -5.56 -9.95
CA ILE A 37 1.45 -6.93 -9.45
C ILE A 37 1.64 -7.84 -10.67
N GLY A 38 2.74 -8.59 -10.71
CA GLY A 38 3.11 -9.47 -11.83
C GLY A 38 2.67 -10.91 -11.58
N CYS A 39 3.48 -11.66 -10.82
CA CYS A 39 3.04 -12.89 -10.17
C CYS A 39 2.58 -12.54 -8.75
N ASP A 40 1.39 -13.00 -8.36
CA ASP A 40 0.78 -12.69 -7.05
C ASP A 40 1.60 -13.13 -5.84
N THR A 41 2.66 -13.92 -6.03
CA THR A 41 3.67 -14.22 -5.01
C THR A 41 5.06 -14.22 -5.64
N SER A 42 5.85 -13.19 -5.33
CA SER A 42 7.30 -13.33 -5.40
C SER A 42 7.74 -14.12 -4.18
N GLN A 43 7.72 -15.46 -4.30
CA GLN A 43 8.50 -16.37 -3.46
C GLN A 43 9.98 -16.23 -3.79
#